data_AF-A0A383AQ82-F1
#
_entry.id   AF-A0A383AQ82-F1
#
_cell.length_a   1.000
_cell.length_b   1.000
_cell.length_c   1.000
_cell.angle_alpha   90.00
_cell.angle_beta   90.00
_cell.angle_gamma   90.00
#
_symmetry.space_group_name_H-M   'P 1'
#
loop_
_entity.id
_entity.type
_entity.pdbx_description
1 polymer ?
#
loop_
_entity_poly.entity_id
_entity_poly.type
_entity_poly.pdbx_seq_one_letter_code
_entity_poly.pdbx_strand_id
1 'polypeptide(L)' 'MNIEKDKKKKPEDIVCPECTLPLLDTQLAESLVCPGCRTDLKTAKYLDFIEYLVANGIVVDI' A
#
# COMPACT_ATOMS: atom_id res chain seq x y z
N MET A 1 19.29 9.84 -29.31
CA MET A 1 18.28 8.79 -29.56
C MET A 1 18.27 7.93 -28.30
N ASN A 2 17.36 8.13 -27.35
CA ASN A 2 15.98 7.59 -27.31
C ASN A 2 16.04 6.04 -27.27
N ILE A 3 15.54 5.29 -26.30
CA ILE A 3 14.44 5.43 -25.31
C ILE A 3 14.58 4.24 -24.35
N GLU A 4 14.46 4.41 -23.03
CA GLU A 4 13.75 3.51 -22.07
C GLU A 4 13.44 4.36 -20.81
N LYS A 5 12.49 5.31 -20.87
CA LYS A 5 11.10 5.20 -20.39
C LYS A 5 10.93 4.46 -19.05
N ASP A 6 10.40 5.21 -18.10
CA ASP A 6 9.78 4.77 -16.85
C ASP A 6 10.70 4.09 -15.82
N LYS A 7 11.17 4.89 -14.86
CA LYS A 7 11.29 4.42 -13.47
C LYS A 7 9.89 3.96 -13.01
N LYS A 8 9.46 2.76 -13.42
CA LYS A 8 8.37 2.05 -12.78
C LYS A 8 8.84 1.81 -11.35
N LYS A 9 8.42 2.68 -10.44
CA LYS A 9 8.49 2.45 -9.00
C LYS A 9 7.93 1.04 -8.82
N LYS A 10 8.79 0.08 -8.46
CA LYS A 10 8.32 -1.27 -8.16
C LYS A 10 7.24 -1.09 -7.08
N PRO A 11 6.11 -1.82 -7.13
CA PRO A 11 5.34 -2.00 -5.92
C PRO A 11 6.32 -2.66 -4.95
N GLU A 12 6.92 -1.85 -4.09
CA GLU A 12 7.60 -2.33 -2.90
C GLU A 12 6.64 -3.29 -2.21
N ASP A 13 7.15 -4.45 -1.78
CA ASP A 13 6.48 -5.76 -1.59
C ASP A 13 5.28 -5.80 -0.61
N ILE A 14 4.36 -4.86 -0.73
CA ILE A 14 3.21 -4.66 0.13
C ILE A 14 2.04 -5.36 -0.53
N VAL A 15 1.47 -6.30 0.19
CA VAL A 15 0.30 -7.05 -0.22
C VAL A 15 -0.82 -6.81 0.78
N CYS A 16 -2.05 -6.84 0.31
CA CYS A 16 -3.22 -6.77 1.18
C CYS A 16 -3.18 -7.96 2.15
N PRO A 17 -3.24 -7.73 3.48
CA PRO A 17 -3.19 -8.80 4.47
C PRO A 17 -4.43 -9.71 4.43
N GLU A 18 -5.51 -9.30 3.76
CA GLU A 18 -6.73 -10.10 3.64
C GLU A 18 -6.78 -10.94 2.35
N CYS A 19 -6.42 -10.37 1.21
CA CYS A 19 -6.59 -11.03 -0.10
C CYS A 19 -5.29 -11.24 -0.87
N THR A 20 -4.13 -10.87 -0.30
CA THR A 20 -2.79 -11.00 -0.89
C THR A 20 -2.55 -10.21 -2.18
N LEU A 21 -3.51 -9.37 -2.60
CA LEU A 21 -3.35 -8.51 -3.76
C LEU A 21 -2.21 -7.51 -3.51
N PRO A 22 -1.25 -7.33 -4.44
CA PRO A 22 -0.25 -6.28 -4.35
C PRO A 22 -0.89 -4.89 -4.25
N LEU A 23 -0.43 -4.08 -3.30
CA LEU A 23 -0.89 -2.72 -3.05
C LEU A 23 0.23 -1.74 -3.41
N LEU A 24 -0.14 -0.61 -4.00
CA LEU A 24 0.79 0.47 -4.32
C LEU A 24 0.79 1.49 -3.18
N ASP A 25 1.96 2.05 -2.87
CA ASP A 25 2.07 3.11 -1.85
C ASP A 25 1.13 4.28 -2.11
N THR A 26 0.99 4.68 -3.38
CA THR A 26 0.11 5.79 -3.76
C THR A 26 -1.35 5.48 -3.45
N GLN A 27 -1.76 4.21 -3.56
CA GLN A 27 -3.12 3.79 -3.17
C GLN A 27 -3.28 3.86 -1.66
N LEU A 28 -2.29 3.36 -0.91
CA LEU A 28 -2.31 3.34 0.55
C LEU A 28 -2.25 4.74 1.16
N ALA A 29 -1.51 5.66 0.53
CA ALA A 29 -1.44 7.06 0.91
C ALA A 29 -2.78 7.80 0.72
N GLU A 30 -3.60 7.38 -0.25
CA GLU A 30 -4.93 7.96 -0.51
C GLU A 30 -6.02 7.28 0.32
N SER A 31 -5.97 5.96 0.48
CA SER A 31 -7.00 5.18 1.16
C SER A 31 -6.46 3.84 1.64
N LEU A 32 -6.77 3.49 2.88
CA LEU A 32 -6.50 2.18 3.45
C LEU A 32 -7.59 1.14 3.11
N VAL A 33 -8.32 1.33 2.02
CA VAL A 33 -9.26 0.33 1.52
C VAL A 33 -8.62 -0.44 0.38
N CYS A 34 -8.55 -1.77 0.51
CA CYS A 34 -7.98 -2.61 -0.54
C CYS A 34 -8.84 -2.53 -1.83
N PRO A 35 -8.27 -2.21 -3.01
CA PRO A 35 -9.04 -2.15 -4.26
C PRO A 35 -9.49 -3.53 -4.77
N GLY A 36 -8.87 -4.63 -4.30
CA GLY A 36 -9.21 -6.00 -4.69
C GLY A 36 -10.40 -6.58 -3.93
N CYS A 37 -10.31 -6.60 -2.60
CA CYS A 37 -11.33 -7.21 -1.74
C CYS A 37 -12.25 -6.20 -1.04
N ARG A 38 -11.97 -4.89 -1.15
CA ARG A 38 -12.69 -3.80 -0.47
C ARG A 38 -12.63 -3.85 1.06
N THR A 39 -11.70 -4.62 1.62
CA THR A 39 -11.45 -4.64 3.06
C THR A 39 -10.93 -3.29 3.52
N ASP A 40 -11.52 -2.77 4.60
CA ASP A 40 -10.99 -1.61 5.33
C ASP A 40 -9.80 -2.04 6.18
N LEU A 41 -8.61 -1.58 5.80
CA LEU A 41 -7.36 -1.87 6.49
C LEU A 41 -7.16 -0.94 7.69
N LYS A 42 -7.98 0.12 7.88
CA LYS A 42 -7.97 1.01 9.05
C LYS A 42 -8.73 0.39 10.22
N THR A 43 -8.46 -0.87 10.54
CA THR A 43 -9.08 -1.58 11.67
C THR A 43 -8.02 -2.14 12.60
N ALA A 44 -8.37 -2.30 13.89
CA ALA A 44 -7.46 -2.83 14.89
C ALA A 44 -6.90 -4.23 14.55
N LYS A 45 -7.62 -5.00 13.71
CA LYS A 45 -7.15 -6.30 13.17
C LYS A 45 -5.86 -6.17 12.37
N TYR A 46 -5.64 -5.04 11.71
CA TYR A 46 -4.48 -4.77 10.86
C TYR A 46 -3.57 -3.70 11.45
N LEU A 47 -3.56 -3.54 12.78
CA LEU A 47 -2.76 -2.51 13.45
C LEU A 47 -1.27 -2.66 13.14
N ASP A 48 -0.71 -3.86 13.24
CA ASP A 48 0.70 -4.11 12.91
C ASP A 48 1.04 -3.74 11.45
N PHE A 49 0.09 -3.97 10.53
CA PHE A 49 0.24 -3.59 9.13
C PHE A 49 0.20 -2.08 8.96
N ILE A 50 -0.72 -1.39 9.64
CA ILE A 50 -0.79 0.07 9.67
C ILE A 50 0.52 0.66 10.23
N GLU A 51 1.02 0.14 11.35
CA GLU A 51 2.25 0.61 11.98
C GLU A 51 3.45 0.45 11.04
N TYR A 52 3.52 -0.67 10.31
CA TYR A 52 4.51 -0.86 9.25
C TYR A 52 4.40 0.24 8.18
N LEU A 53 3.19 0.56 7.71
CA LEU A 53 3.00 1.61 6.70
C LEU A 53 3.43 2.99 7.19
N VAL A 54 3.13 3.32 8.46
CA VAL A 54 3.52 4.59 9.08
C VAL A 54 5.03 4.65 9.29
N ALA A 55 5.66 3.59 9.80
CA ALA A 55 7.10 3.52 10.03
C ALA A 55 7.93 3.67 8.75
N ASN A 56 7.39 3.20 7.61
CA ASN A 56 8.00 3.38 6.29
C ASN A 56 7.59 4.69 5.59
N GLY A 57 6.75 5.52 6.22
CA GLY A 57 6.32 6.81 5.68
C GLY A 57 5.37 6.71 4.48
N ILE A 58 4.68 5.58 4.32
CA ILE A 58 3.72 5.33 3.23
C ILE A 58 2.38 5.99 3.53
N VAL A 59 1.94 5.91 4.79
CA VAL A 59 0.74 6.58 5.29
C VAL A 59 1.17 7.57 6.36
N VAL A 60 0.63 8.78 6.28
CA VAL A 60 0.84 9.83 7.28
C VAL A 60 -0.32 9.76 8.26
N ASP A 61 0.00 9.65 9.56
CA ASP A 61 -0.87 9.73 10.76
C ASP A 61 -2.41 9.67 10.52
N ILE A 62 -3.06 8.61 11.02
CA ILE A 62 -4.46 8.24 10.73
C ILE A 62 -5.43 8.50 11.88
#